data_AF-A0A437AGT2-F1
#
_entry.id   AF-A0A437AGT2-F1
#
_cell.length_a   1.000
_cell.length_b   1.000
_cell.length_c   1.000
_cell.angle_alpha   90.00
_cell.angle_beta   90.00
_cell.angle_gamma   90.00
#
_symmetry.space_group_name_H-M   'P 1'
#
loop_
_entity.id
_entity.type
_entity.pdbx_description
1 polymer ?
#
loop_
_entity_poly.entity_id
_entity_poly.type
_entity_poly.pdbx_seq_one_letter_code
_entity_poly.pdbx_strand_id
1 'polypeptide(L)'
;MANRSRRIGKEMEDLRRDALSGMSAEPINDDISHLRGAFKGPPGTPSQTGAICLDTLSAAWSPVLTIKSALLSLQSLLATPEPKDPQDAEVAGMLLRNPKQFEEIARQWAVQYAGAPAKASSGSSSNAVDARREREAEERRKAQQELLRQQQLEGYASHLFTDFEAMGFDIPRVVRILKGMGIPKTIGRLPNNISEEIVERLLSST
;
A
#
# COMPACT_ATOMS: atom_id res chain seq x y z
N MET A 1 -4.08 19.09 -32.30
CA MET A 1 -3.32 17.84 -32.50
C MET A 1 -2.04 17.76 -31.66
N ALA A 2 -1.16 18.77 -31.66
CA ALA A 2 0.17 18.69 -31.01
C ALA A 2 0.15 18.53 -29.47
N ASN A 3 -0.74 19.24 -28.74
CA ASN A 3 -0.78 19.17 -27.27
C ASN A 3 -1.32 17.83 -26.74
N ARG A 4 -2.32 17.24 -27.41
CA ARG A 4 -2.84 15.90 -27.09
C ARG A 4 -1.73 14.85 -27.24
N SER A 5 -1.01 14.89 -28.35
CA SER A 5 0.07 13.94 -28.66
C SER A 5 1.23 14.04 -27.68
N ARG A 6 1.63 15.27 -27.30
CA ARG A 6 2.67 15.48 -26.28
C ARG A 6 2.26 14.98 -24.90
N ARG A 7 1.00 15.19 -24.51
CA ARG A 7 0.48 14.71 -23.23
C ARG A 7 0.44 13.17 -23.18
N ILE A 8 -0.14 12.54 -24.20
CA ILE A 8 -0.21 11.07 -24.29
C ILE A 8 1.20 10.47 -24.31
N GLY A 9 2.12 11.04 -25.10
CA GLY A 9 3.51 10.58 -25.14
C GLY A 9 4.21 10.69 -23.78
N LYS A 10 3.97 11.76 -23.01
CA LYS A 10 4.53 11.92 -21.67
C LYS A 10 3.95 10.91 -20.68
N GLU A 11 2.64 10.69 -20.70
CA GLU A 11 2.00 9.70 -19.83
C GLU A 11 2.47 8.26 -20.11
N MET A 12 2.74 7.93 -21.39
CA MET A 12 3.30 6.63 -21.78
C MET A 12 4.75 6.44 -21.30
N GLU A 13 5.57 7.49 -21.38
CA GLU A 13 6.94 7.47 -20.85
C GLU A 13 6.94 7.35 -19.32
N ASP A 14 6.05 8.08 -18.64
CA ASP A 14 5.88 7.99 -17.18
C ASP A 14 5.44 6.58 -16.75
N LEU A 15 4.59 5.91 -17.55
CA LEU A 15 4.22 4.51 -17.36
C LEU A 15 5.38 3.55 -17.61
N ARG A 16 6.17 3.76 -18.67
CA ARG A 16 7.36 2.94 -18.96
C ARG A 16 8.41 3.04 -17.85
N ARG A 17 8.55 4.21 -17.24
CA ARG A 17 9.47 4.44 -16.11
C ARG A 17 8.98 3.80 -14.82
N ASP A 18 7.68 3.62 -14.65
CA ASP A 18 7.10 2.96 -13.48
C ASP A 18 7.11 1.42 -13.62
N ALA A 19 8.30 0.85 -13.55
CA ALA A 19 8.53 -0.58 -13.61
C ALA A 19 7.93 -1.36 -12.41
N LEU A 20 7.62 -0.67 -11.30
CA LEU A 20 7.05 -1.30 -10.09
C LEU A 20 5.56 -1.56 -10.23
N SER A 21 4.85 -0.77 -11.03
CA SER A 21 3.41 -0.90 -11.21
C SER A 21 2.96 -2.13 -12.00
N GLY A 22 3.85 -2.72 -12.82
CA GLY A 22 3.48 -3.80 -13.74
C GLY A 22 2.44 -3.41 -14.79
N MET A 23 2.25 -2.10 -15.01
CA MET A 23 1.36 -1.52 -16.01
C MET A 23 2.16 -1.09 -17.25
N SER A 24 1.58 -1.26 -18.42
CA SER A 24 2.17 -0.91 -19.71
C SER A 24 1.10 -0.36 -20.63
N ALA A 25 1.49 0.56 -21.51
CA ALA A 25 0.63 1.11 -22.54
C ALA A 25 1.44 1.31 -23.82
N GLU A 26 0.98 0.75 -24.94
CA GLU A 26 1.66 0.80 -26.23
C GLU A 26 0.69 1.22 -27.34
N PRO A 27 1.14 1.98 -28.35
CA PRO A 27 0.30 2.37 -29.46
C PRO A 27 0.12 1.20 -30.42
N ILE A 28 -1.09 1.05 -30.94
CA ILE A 28 -1.40 0.05 -31.95
C ILE A 28 -1.11 0.68 -33.32
N ASN A 29 -0.26 0.03 -34.12
CA ASN A 29 0.14 0.50 -35.45
C ASN A 29 0.70 1.94 -35.45
N ASP A 30 1.46 2.32 -34.41
CA ASP A 30 2.00 3.66 -34.21
C ASP A 30 0.95 4.80 -34.14
N ASP A 31 -0.34 4.48 -34.04
CA ASP A 31 -1.40 5.46 -33.80
C ASP A 31 -1.59 5.69 -32.30
N ILE A 32 -1.17 6.87 -31.84
CA ILE A 32 -1.37 7.35 -30.47
C ILE A 32 -2.84 7.56 -30.07
N SER A 33 -3.77 7.46 -31.03
CA SER A 33 -5.21 7.47 -30.77
C SER A 33 -5.77 6.09 -30.47
N HIS A 34 -5.02 5.02 -30.76
CA HIS A 34 -5.37 3.63 -30.48
C HIS A 34 -4.29 3.02 -29.58
N LEU A 35 -4.57 2.98 -28.28
CA LEU A 35 -3.63 2.46 -27.29
C LEU A 35 -4.08 1.09 -26.80
N ARG A 36 -3.12 0.18 -26.65
CA ARG A 36 -3.26 -1.08 -25.91
C ARG A 36 -2.64 -0.90 -24.53
N GLY A 37 -3.45 -0.91 -23.48
CA GLY A 37 -3.00 -1.01 -22.10
C GLY A 37 -2.93 -2.47 -21.66
N ALA A 38 -1.90 -2.84 -20.89
CA ALA A 38 -1.82 -4.13 -20.21
C ALA A 38 -1.30 -3.93 -18.79
N PHE A 39 -1.89 -4.64 -17.84
CA PHE A 39 -1.48 -4.62 -16.45
C PHE A 39 -1.55 -6.03 -15.87
N LYS A 40 -0.75 -6.30 -14.84
CA LYS A 40 -0.87 -7.56 -14.11
C LYS A 40 -2.18 -7.56 -13.31
N GLY A 41 -3.14 -8.35 -13.78
CA GLY A 41 -4.38 -8.60 -13.05
C GLY A 41 -4.11 -9.32 -11.71
N PRO A 42 -4.94 -9.09 -10.69
CA PRO A 42 -4.88 -9.85 -9.45
C PRO A 42 -5.08 -11.36 -9.72
N PRO A 43 -4.50 -12.24 -8.88
CA PRO A 43 -4.67 -13.68 -9.05
C PRO A 43 -6.14 -14.07 -8.91
N GLY A 44 -6.69 -14.77 -9.91
CA GLY A 44 -8.04 -15.31 -9.86
C GLY A 44 -9.15 -14.39 -10.37
N THR A 45 -8.94 -13.63 -11.44
CA THR A 45 -10.01 -12.87 -12.12
C THR A 45 -10.18 -13.31 -13.59
N PRO A 46 -11.38 -13.72 -14.05
CA PRO A 46 -11.68 -13.96 -15.45
C PRO A 46 -12.40 -12.77 -16.08
N SER A 47 -12.10 -12.43 -17.33
CA SER A 47 -13.02 -11.61 -18.13
C SER A 47 -13.12 -12.23 -19.53
N GLN A 48 -14.32 -12.60 -19.95
CA GLN A 48 -14.57 -13.27 -21.24
C GLN A 48 -14.55 -12.31 -22.43
N THR A 49 -14.84 -11.03 -22.20
CA THR A 49 -15.16 -10.08 -23.27
C THR A 49 -14.30 -8.83 -23.25
N GLY A 50 -13.52 -8.58 -22.18
CA GLY A 50 -12.63 -7.42 -22.09
C GLY A 50 -13.34 -6.06 -22.14
N ALA A 51 -14.68 -6.03 -22.18
CA ALA A 51 -15.48 -4.84 -22.05
C ALA A 51 -15.56 -4.47 -20.56
N ILE A 52 -15.17 -3.26 -20.21
CA ILE A 52 -15.12 -2.80 -18.83
C ILE A 52 -16.00 -1.56 -18.71
N CYS A 53 -17.07 -1.63 -17.92
CA CYS A 53 -17.84 -0.46 -17.53
C CYS A 53 -17.16 0.14 -16.31
N LEU A 54 -16.53 1.29 -16.50
CA LEU A 54 -15.93 2.06 -15.42
C LEU A 54 -16.45 3.48 -15.56
N ASP A 55 -17.06 4.03 -14.51
CA ASP A 55 -17.67 5.37 -14.54
C ASP A 55 -16.65 6.47 -14.88
N THR A 56 -15.38 6.26 -14.60
CA THR A 56 -14.28 7.16 -14.98
C THR A 56 -13.96 7.15 -16.49
N LEU A 57 -14.47 6.16 -17.23
CA LEU A 57 -14.38 6.07 -18.70
C LEU A 57 -15.67 6.55 -19.39
N SER A 58 -16.76 6.77 -18.64
CA SER A 58 -18.05 7.26 -19.15
C SER A 58 -18.36 8.68 -18.64
N ALA A 59 -19.10 8.82 -17.55
CA ALA A 59 -19.66 10.08 -17.08
C ALA A 59 -18.69 10.91 -16.21
N ALA A 60 -17.72 10.27 -15.56
CA ALA A 60 -16.74 10.92 -14.67
C ALA A 60 -15.37 11.16 -15.33
N TRP A 61 -15.30 11.11 -16.66
CA TRP A 61 -14.05 11.38 -17.38
C TRP A 61 -13.63 12.85 -17.21
N SER A 62 -12.48 13.06 -16.58
CA SER A 62 -11.85 14.38 -16.43
C SER A 62 -10.56 14.45 -17.25
N PRO A 63 -10.27 15.57 -17.94
CA PRO A 63 -9.01 15.77 -18.65
C PRO A 63 -7.79 15.77 -17.72
N VAL A 64 -7.97 15.77 -16.40
CA VAL A 64 -6.91 15.59 -15.38
C VAL A 64 -6.53 14.11 -15.20
N LEU A 65 -7.38 13.17 -15.61
CA LEU A 65 -7.11 11.74 -15.50
C LEU A 65 -6.02 11.33 -16.49
N THR A 66 -5.05 10.57 -15.98
CA THR A 66 -3.96 9.97 -16.75
C THR A 66 -4.25 8.51 -17.08
N ILE A 67 -3.59 7.97 -18.10
CA ILE A 67 -3.64 6.55 -18.47
C ILE A 67 -3.32 5.67 -17.23
N LYS A 68 -2.37 6.09 -16.39
CA LYS A 68 -2.03 5.40 -15.14
C LYS A 68 -3.18 5.35 -14.14
N SER A 69 -3.86 6.47 -13.91
CA SER A 69 -5.03 6.49 -13.01
C SER A 69 -6.21 5.66 -13.54
N ALA A 70 -6.40 5.62 -14.86
CA ALA A 70 -7.41 4.78 -15.47
C ALA A 70 -7.09 3.29 -15.30
N LEU A 71 -5.83 2.88 -15.55
CA LEU A 71 -5.37 1.50 -15.37
C LEU A 71 -5.40 1.06 -13.90
N LEU A 72 -5.05 1.95 -12.96
CA LEU A 72 -5.13 1.67 -11.52
C LEU A 72 -6.58 1.46 -11.06
N SER A 73 -7.51 2.27 -11.56
CA SER A 73 -8.94 2.11 -11.29
C SER A 73 -9.47 0.76 -11.80
N LEU A 74 -9.03 0.33 -13.00
CA LEU A 74 -9.33 -0.99 -13.55
C LEU A 74 -8.72 -2.14 -12.70
N GLN A 75 -7.50 -1.97 -12.19
CA GLN A 75 -6.86 -2.95 -11.31
C GLN A 75 -7.62 -3.07 -9.97
N SER A 76 -8.05 -1.95 -9.38
CA SER A 76 -8.88 -1.95 -8.17
C SER A 76 -10.23 -2.63 -8.40
N LEU A 77 -10.88 -2.38 -9.54
CA LEU A 77 -12.14 -3.04 -9.90
C LEU A 77 -12.00 -4.58 -9.96
N LEU A 78 -10.89 -5.08 -10.51
CA LEU A 78 -10.62 -6.52 -10.57
C LEU A 78 -10.20 -7.12 -9.22
N ALA A 79 -9.65 -6.31 -8.31
CA ALA A 79 -9.26 -6.74 -6.97
C ALA A 79 -10.46 -6.84 -6.00
N THR A 80 -11.48 -6.01 -6.20
CA THR A 80 -12.71 -6.01 -5.41
C THR A 80 -13.93 -6.06 -6.33
N PRO A 81 -14.36 -7.26 -6.76
CA PRO A 81 -15.57 -7.39 -7.56
C PRO A 81 -16.76 -6.87 -6.75
N GLU A 82 -17.48 -5.86 -7.26
CA GLU A 82 -18.62 -5.27 -6.56
C GLU A 82 -19.88 -6.10 -6.86
N PRO A 83 -20.43 -6.86 -5.89
CA PRO A 83 -21.50 -7.81 -6.14
C PRO A 83 -22.88 -7.16 -6.27
N LYS A 84 -22.98 -5.83 -6.11
CA LYS A 84 -24.24 -5.07 -6.12
C LYS A 84 -24.63 -4.55 -7.51
N ASP A 85 -23.68 -4.43 -8.44
CA ASP A 85 -23.94 -4.08 -9.85
C ASP A 85 -23.21 -5.07 -10.78
N PRO A 86 -23.69 -6.31 -10.89
CA PRO A 86 -22.99 -7.33 -11.64
C PRO A 86 -23.17 -7.15 -13.15
N GLN A 87 -22.07 -6.93 -13.87
CA GLN A 87 -22.06 -6.95 -15.33
C GLN A 87 -22.40 -8.35 -15.89
N ASP A 88 -22.10 -9.39 -15.11
CA ASP A 88 -22.49 -10.78 -15.37
C ASP A 88 -23.19 -11.36 -14.14
N ALA A 89 -24.51 -11.52 -14.24
CA ALA A 89 -25.36 -11.97 -13.15
C ALA A 89 -25.09 -13.43 -12.74
N GLU A 90 -24.60 -14.27 -13.65
CA GLU A 90 -24.27 -15.67 -13.37
C GLU A 90 -22.97 -15.76 -12.57
N VAL A 91 -21.95 -15.00 -12.98
CA VAL A 91 -20.66 -14.93 -12.31
C VAL A 91 -20.77 -14.28 -10.93
N ALA A 92 -21.58 -13.24 -10.78
CA ALA A 92 -21.83 -12.62 -9.47
C ALA A 92 -22.64 -13.53 -8.53
N GLY A 93 -23.60 -14.28 -9.08
CA GLY A 93 -24.30 -15.33 -8.33
C GLY A 93 -23.34 -16.40 -7.82
N MET A 94 -22.34 -16.79 -8.62
CA MET A 94 -21.31 -17.73 -8.22
C MET A 94 -20.36 -17.16 -7.16
N LEU A 95 -19.96 -15.89 -7.27
CA LEU A 95 -19.16 -15.20 -6.27
C LEU A 95 -19.87 -15.13 -4.90
N LEU A 96 -21.17 -14.83 -4.91
CA LEU A 96 -22.00 -14.73 -3.71
C LEU A 96 -22.30 -16.10 -3.07
N ARG A 97 -22.55 -17.14 -3.88
CA ARG A 97 -22.89 -18.48 -3.39
C ARG A 97 -21.66 -19.30 -3.01
N ASN A 98 -20.65 -19.32 -3.88
CA ASN A 98 -19.48 -20.18 -3.80
C ASN A 98 -18.20 -19.42 -4.21
N PRO A 99 -17.63 -18.56 -3.33
CA PRO A 99 -16.45 -17.76 -3.66
C PRO A 99 -15.23 -18.61 -4.04
N LYS A 100 -15.08 -19.81 -3.45
CA LYS A 100 -14.00 -20.74 -3.78
C LYS A 100 -14.08 -21.28 -5.21
N GLN A 101 -15.30 -21.57 -5.68
CA GLN A 101 -15.53 -22.08 -7.03
C GLN A 101 -15.31 -20.98 -8.06
N PHE A 102 -15.71 -19.75 -7.73
CA PHE A 102 -15.40 -18.57 -8.53
C PHE A 102 -13.89 -18.41 -8.74
N GLU A 103 -13.09 -18.45 -7.66
CA GLU A 103 -11.64 -18.31 -7.73
C GLU A 103 -10.98 -19.37 -8.64
N GLU A 104 -11.47 -20.61 -8.60
CA GLU A 104 -10.92 -21.69 -9.41
C GLU A 104 -11.21 -21.52 -10.91
N ILE A 105 -12.45 -21.24 -11.28
CA ILE A 105 -12.85 -20.97 -12.66
C ILE A 105 -12.14 -19.72 -13.17
N ALA A 106 -12.09 -18.69 -12.35
CA ALA A 106 -11.39 -17.46 -12.65
C ALA A 106 -9.91 -17.65 -12.95
N ARG A 107 -9.25 -18.47 -12.14
CA ARG A 107 -7.85 -18.85 -12.35
C ARG A 107 -7.67 -19.64 -13.63
N GLN A 108 -8.54 -20.60 -13.92
CA GLN A 108 -8.46 -21.40 -15.15
C GLN A 108 -8.51 -20.50 -16.40
N TRP A 109 -9.38 -19.51 -16.37
CA TRP A 109 -9.53 -18.55 -17.47
C TRP A 109 -8.37 -17.56 -17.55
N ALA A 110 -7.84 -17.09 -16.41
CA ALA A 110 -6.63 -16.28 -16.39
C ALA A 110 -5.43 -17.02 -16.99
N VAL A 111 -5.31 -18.33 -16.75
CA VAL A 111 -4.27 -19.18 -17.36
C VAL A 111 -4.48 -19.30 -18.86
N GLN A 112 -5.71 -19.57 -19.29
CA GLN A 112 -6.04 -19.84 -20.68
C GLN A 112 -5.97 -18.60 -21.58
N TYR A 113 -6.43 -17.44 -21.08
CA TYR A 113 -6.62 -16.24 -21.90
C TYR A 113 -5.67 -15.07 -21.55
N ALA A 114 -5.10 -15.05 -20.35
CA ALA A 114 -4.21 -13.96 -19.90
C ALA A 114 -2.75 -14.42 -19.65
N GLY A 115 -2.42 -15.67 -19.99
CA GLY A 115 -1.07 -16.21 -19.83
C GLY A 115 -0.62 -16.35 -18.37
N ALA A 116 -1.58 -16.44 -17.43
CA ALA A 116 -1.25 -16.70 -16.03
C ALA A 116 -0.59 -18.08 -15.88
N PRO A 117 0.33 -18.27 -14.92
CA PRO A 117 1.02 -19.54 -14.74
C PRO A 117 0.03 -20.69 -14.43
N ALA A 118 0.01 -21.71 -15.29
CA ALA A 118 -0.89 -22.88 -15.22
C ALA A 118 -0.82 -23.67 -13.90
N LYS A 119 0.29 -23.52 -13.17
CA LYS A 119 0.47 -24.00 -11.80
C LYS A 119 0.70 -22.82 -10.86
N ALA A 120 -0.33 -22.42 -10.13
CA ALA A 120 -0.16 -21.98 -8.74
C ALA A 120 -0.25 -23.15 -7.74
N SER A 121 -0.31 -24.41 -8.22
CA SER A 121 -0.24 -25.62 -7.37
C SER A 121 1.18 -25.99 -6.93
N SER A 122 2.06 -24.98 -6.85
CA SER A 122 3.31 -24.98 -6.07
C SER A 122 3.56 -23.60 -5.43
N GLY A 123 2.49 -22.80 -5.23
CA GLY A 123 2.56 -21.50 -4.54
C GLY A 123 1.68 -21.42 -3.29
N SER A 124 0.93 -22.49 -2.97
CA SER A 124 0.14 -22.55 -1.74
C SER A 124 1.01 -22.54 -0.48
N SER A 125 2.30 -22.88 -0.61
CA SER A 125 3.29 -22.68 0.44
C SER A 125 3.96 -21.31 0.33
N SER A 126 4.28 -20.77 -0.86
CA SER A 126 5.01 -19.51 -0.96
C SER A 126 4.19 -18.32 -0.47
N ASN A 127 2.96 -18.09 -0.93
CA ASN A 127 2.23 -16.87 -0.53
C ASN A 127 1.81 -16.87 0.96
N ALA A 128 1.48 -18.03 1.52
CA ALA A 128 1.18 -18.16 2.95
C ALA A 128 2.44 -18.08 3.81
N VAL A 129 3.57 -18.64 3.35
CA VAL A 129 4.86 -18.55 4.03
C VAL A 129 5.47 -17.16 3.86
N ASP A 130 5.25 -16.47 2.74
CA ASP A 130 5.73 -15.11 2.46
C ASP A 130 4.90 -14.09 3.23
N ALA A 131 3.57 -14.21 3.26
CA ALA A 131 2.73 -13.40 4.14
C ALA A 131 3.00 -13.65 5.64
N ARG A 132 3.29 -14.91 6.02
CA ARG A 132 3.69 -15.25 7.39
C ARG A 132 5.09 -14.73 7.71
N ARG A 133 6.06 -14.79 6.79
CA ARG A 133 7.41 -14.23 6.92
C ARG A 133 7.37 -12.71 6.98
N GLU A 134 6.50 -12.05 6.22
CA GLU A 134 6.31 -10.61 6.26
C GLU A 134 5.71 -10.17 7.59
N ARG A 135 4.68 -10.88 8.10
CA ARG A 135 4.13 -10.62 9.45
C ARG A 135 5.15 -10.91 10.54
N GLU A 136 5.86 -12.05 10.48
CA GLU A 136 6.92 -12.39 11.44
C GLU A 136 8.10 -11.41 11.34
N ALA A 137 8.43 -10.90 10.16
CA ALA A 137 9.46 -9.87 9.98
C ALA A 137 9.00 -8.51 10.50
N GLU A 138 7.74 -8.13 10.29
CA GLU A 138 7.17 -6.91 10.83
C GLU A 138 7.06 -6.95 12.36
N GLU A 139 6.62 -8.09 12.92
CA GLU A 139 6.62 -8.35 14.36
C GLU A 139 8.04 -8.32 14.94
N ARG A 140 9.02 -8.93 14.28
CA ARG A 140 10.44 -8.85 14.70
C ARG A 140 10.97 -7.43 14.63
N ARG A 141 10.61 -6.65 13.60
CA ARG A 141 11.01 -5.24 13.48
C ARG A 141 10.36 -4.39 14.58
N LYS A 142 9.07 -4.59 14.84
CA LYS A 142 8.35 -3.94 15.95
C LYS A 142 8.96 -4.32 17.30
N ALA A 143 9.23 -5.61 17.54
CA ALA A 143 9.85 -6.09 18.76
C ALA A 143 11.28 -5.55 18.94
N GLN A 144 12.06 -5.47 17.85
CA GLN A 144 13.40 -4.89 17.87
C GLN A 144 13.35 -3.37 18.14
N GLN A 145 12.39 -2.67 17.55
CA GLN A 145 12.17 -1.25 17.78
C GLN A 145 11.69 -0.98 19.21
N GLU A 146 10.79 -1.81 19.73
CA GLU A 146 10.30 -1.73 21.11
C GLU A 146 11.41 -2.05 22.12
N LEU A 147 12.24 -3.05 21.84
CA LEU A 147 13.42 -3.36 22.65
C LEU A 147 14.41 -2.20 22.67
N LEU A 148 14.69 -1.61 21.51
CA LEU A 148 15.56 -0.44 21.41
C LEU A 148 14.97 0.75 22.17
N ARG A 149 13.65 0.96 22.07
CA ARG A 149 12.93 1.98 22.84
C ARG A 149 13.03 1.72 24.35
N GLN A 150 12.82 0.48 24.81
CA GLN A 150 12.95 0.11 26.22
C GLN A 150 14.38 0.32 26.74
N GLN A 151 15.40 0.02 25.93
CA GLN A 151 16.80 0.33 26.26
C GLN A 151 17.03 1.84 26.38
N GLN A 152 16.52 2.63 25.43
CA GLN A 152 16.61 4.10 25.46
C GLN A 152 15.91 4.72 26.67
N LEU A 153 14.79 4.13 27.10
CA LEU A 153 14.06 4.54 28.29
C LEU A 153 14.79 4.18 29.58
N GLU A 154 15.80 3.29 29.55
CA GLU A 154 16.66 2.89 30.67
C GLU A 154 15.91 2.56 31.99
N GLY A 155 14.67 2.09 31.88
CA GLY A 155 13.79 1.76 33.01
C GLY A 155 12.85 2.87 33.48
N TYR A 156 12.85 4.05 32.86
CA TYR A 156 11.81 5.06 33.04
C TYR A 156 10.52 4.67 32.31
N ALA A 157 9.37 5.10 32.83
CA ALA A 157 8.09 4.77 32.23
C ALA A 157 7.88 5.52 30.89
N SER A 158 7.40 4.81 29.85
CA SER A 158 7.30 5.36 28.49
C SER A 158 6.43 6.61 28.38
N HIS A 159 5.36 6.70 29.18
CA HIS A 159 4.43 7.83 29.13
C HIS A 159 5.03 9.15 29.62
N LEU A 160 6.15 9.12 30.35
CA LEU A 160 6.87 10.33 30.75
C LEU A 160 7.48 11.06 29.56
N PHE A 161 7.69 10.37 28.45
CA PHE A 161 8.37 10.90 27.28
C PHE A 161 7.43 11.21 26.12
N THR A 162 6.15 10.80 26.19
CA THR A 162 5.16 11.04 25.13
C THR A 162 5.08 12.52 24.76
N ASP A 163 5.04 13.41 25.76
CA ASP A 163 4.95 14.85 25.53
C ASP A 163 6.24 15.41 24.92
N PHE A 164 7.40 14.94 25.37
CA PHE A 164 8.70 15.33 24.81
C PHE A 164 8.90 14.83 23.37
N GLU A 165 8.42 13.63 23.07
CA GLU A 165 8.42 13.05 21.72
C GLU A 165 7.48 13.83 20.78
N ALA A 166 6.30 14.24 21.27
CA ALA A 166 5.38 15.09 20.53
C ALA A 166 5.96 16.49 20.23
N MET A 167 6.85 16.98 21.10
CA MET A 167 7.64 18.21 20.90
C MET A 167 8.86 18.00 19.99
N GLY A 168 9.14 16.76 19.56
CA GLY A 168 10.25 16.42 18.66
C GLY A 168 11.62 16.30 19.34
N PHE A 169 11.67 16.15 20.67
CA PHE A 169 12.93 15.98 21.39
C PHE A 169 13.41 14.51 21.39
N ASP A 170 14.72 14.32 21.27
CA ASP A 170 15.36 13.01 21.34
C ASP A 170 15.26 12.39 22.74
N ILE A 171 14.60 11.23 22.86
CA ILE A 171 14.42 10.49 24.12
C ILE A 171 15.75 10.27 24.88
N PRO A 172 16.85 9.83 24.23
CA PRO A 172 18.13 9.63 24.93
C PRO A 172 18.70 10.92 25.57
N ARG A 173 18.38 12.08 24.99
CA ARG A 173 18.80 13.39 25.51
C ARG A 173 17.99 13.77 26.74
N VAL A 174 16.67 13.56 26.69
CA VAL A 174 15.75 13.76 27.83
C VAL A 174 16.17 12.87 29.00
N VAL A 175 16.45 11.59 28.76
CA VAL A 175 16.87 10.63 29.79
C VAL A 175 18.20 11.04 30.45
N ARG A 176 19.15 11.58 29.69
CA ARG A 176 20.41 12.09 30.24
C ARG A 176 20.19 13.26 31.21
N ILE A 177 19.28 14.17 30.87
CA ILE A 177 18.93 15.31 31.72
C ILE A 177 18.21 14.82 32.99
N LEU A 178 17.25 13.90 32.87
CA LEU A 178 16.56 13.30 34.00
C LEU A 178 17.53 12.64 34.99
N LYS A 179 18.53 11.91 34.48
CA LYS A 179 19.62 11.35 35.31
C LYS A 179 20.43 12.44 35.99
N GLY A 180 20.81 13.49 35.26
CA GLY A 180 21.57 14.62 35.81
C GLY A 180 20.81 15.38 36.91
N MET A 181 19.48 15.36 36.86
CA MET A 181 18.60 15.93 37.88
C MET A 181 18.32 14.97 39.06
N GLY A 182 18.79 13.72 39.00
CA GLY A 182 18.60 12.73 40.07
C GLY A 182 17.18 12.19 40.18
N ILE A 183 16.37 12.25 39.12
CA ILE A 183 14.97 11.80 39.16
C ILE A 183 14.91 10.26 39.17
N PRO A 184 14.23 9.66 40.17
CA PRO A 184 14.13 8.21 40.28
C PRO A 184 13.29 7.60 39.15
N LYS A 185 13.70 6.42 38.69
CA LYS A 185 13.07 5.71 37.57
C LYS A 185 11.63 5.24 37.85
N THR A 186 11.27 5.14 39.12
CA THR A 186 9.93 4.74 39.59
C THR A 186 8.91 5.88 39.56
N ILE A 187 9.29 7.07 39.11
CA ILE A 187 8.39 8.22 39.08
C ILE A 187 7.24 7.96 38.11
N GLY A 188 6.01 8.02 38.63
CA GLY A 188 4.81 7.77 37.84
C GLY A 188 4.40 8.97 36.98
N ARG A 189 4.80 10.21 37.32
CA ARG A 189 4.53 11.41 36.52
C ARG A 189 5.53 12.50 36.88
N LEU A 190 6.04 13.22 35.89
CA LEU A 190 6.89 14.38 36.12
C LEU A 190 6.03 15.57 36.60
N PRO A 191 6.40 16.22 37.71
CA PRO A 191 5.86 17.52 38.09
C PRO A 191 6.10 18.58 37.01
N ASN A 192 5.14 19.49 36.80
CA ASN A 192 5.20 20.48 35.72
C ASN A 192 6.47 21.35 35.76
N ASN A 193 6.91 21.75 36.95
CA ASN A 193 8.14 22.53 37.13
C ASN A 193 9.40 21.80 36.66
N ILE A 194 9.45 20.47 36.84
CA ILE A 194 10.57 19.65 36.38
C ILE A 194 10.51 19.47 34.87
N SER A 195 9.31 19.27 34.30
CA SER A 195 9.12 19.19 32.85
C SER A 195 9.56 20.48 32.15
N GLU A 196 9.20 21.65 32.70
CA GLU A 196 9.63 22.97 32.17
C GLU A 196 11.15 23.14 32.22
N GLU A 197 11.78 22.80 33.33
CA GLU A 197 13.25 22.88 33.47
C GLU A 197 13.97 21.95 32.48
N ILE A 198 13.42 20.76 32.20
CA ILE A 198 13.94 19.84 31.20
C ILE A 198 13.85 20.45 29.80
N VAL A 199 12.70 21.03 29.42
CA VAL A 199 12.53 21.69 28.12
C VAL A 199 13.51 22.86 27.98
N GLU A 200 13.67 23.69 29.01
CA GLU A 200 14.59 24.82 28.99
C GLU A 200 16.05 24.37 28.79
N ARG A 201 16.48 23.31 29.49
CA ARG A 201 17.82 22.71 29.31
C ARG A 201 18.02 22.06 27.93
N LEU A 202 16.96 21.52 27.33
CA LEU A 202 17.02 20.96 25.98
C LEU A 202 17.20 22.03 24.91
N LEU A 203 16.51 23.17 25.04
CA LEU A 203 16.54 24.29 24.10
C LEU A 203 17.78 25.19 24.27
N SER A 204 18.30 25.32 25.50
CA SER A 204 19.53 26.10 25.77
C SER A 204 20.81 25.38 25.36
N SER A 205 20.73 24.10 25.01
CA SER A 205 21.86 23.25 24.65
C SER A 205 21.93 22.97 23.13
N THR A 206 21.13 23.66 22.31
CA THR A 206 21.26 23.73 20.83
C THR A 206 21.99 24.99 20.42
#